data_AF-A0A6M3XMV2-F1
#
_entry.id   AF-A0A6M3XMV2-F1
#
_cell.length_a   1.000
_cell.length_b   1.000
_cell.length_c   1.000
_cell.angle_alpha   90.00
_cell.angle_beta   90.00
_cell.angle_gamma   90.00
#
_symmetry.space_group_name_H-M   'P 1'
#
loop_
_entity.id
_entity.type
_entity.pdbx_description
1 polymer ?
#
loop_
_entity_poly.entity_id
_entity_poly.type
_entity_poly.pdbx_seq_one_letter_code
_entity_poly.pdbx_strand_id
1 'polypeptide(L)'
;MYKLMKTGVQRLSDMAFIPDTPGNKDWREYKKWLSEGNTPDPEYTQTELDAQAAKIAEEKARRQDMDTIMPDWATFLAKTDAVQNISDIRNRLKEQARILYWLAKNKAE
;
A
#
# COMPACT_ATOMS: atom_id res chain seq x y z
N MET A 1 16.88 -25.30 -8.41
CA MET A 1 16.12 -24.63 -7.34
C MET A 1 15.39 -23.44 -7.93
N TYR A 2 14.25 -23.09 -7.35
CA TYR A 2 13.36 -22.03 -7.83
C TYR A 2 12.97 -21.12 -6.67
N LYS A 3 12.70 -19.84 -6.96
CA LYS A 3 12.13 -18.87 -6.02
C LYS A 3 10.76 -18.41 -6.53
N LEU A 4 9.78 -18.29 -5.64
CA LEU A 4 8.45 -17.78 -5.97
C LEU A 4 8.53 -16.31 -6.37
N MET A 5 7.69 -15.94 -7.33
CA MET A 5 7.53 -14.57 -7.82
C MET A 5 6.03 -14.31 -8.01
N LYS A 6 5.63 -13.04 -8.02
CA LYS A 6 4.23 -12.60 -8.14
C LYS A 6 3.41 -13.32 -9.22
N THR A 7 4.00 -13.63 -10.37
CA THR A 7 3.32 -14.28 -11.52
C THR A 7 4.14 -15.41 -12.14
N GLY A 8 4.88 -16.16 -11.31
CA GLY A 8 5.72 -17.25 -11.80
C GLY A 8 6.80 -17.65 -10.81
N VAL A 9 7.93 -18.12 -11.35
CA VAL A 9 9.11 -18.45 -10.55
C VAL A 9 10.39 -17.93 -11.19
N GLN A 10 11.40 -17.64 -10.37
CA GLN A 10 12.75 -17.44 -10.84
C GLN A 10 13.54 -18.74 -10.68
N ARG A 11 14.17 -19.22 -11.75
CA ARG A 11 15.12 -20.34 -11.68
C ARG A 11 16.46 -19.83 -11.17
N LEU A 12 16.96 -20.41 -10.08
CA LEU A 12 18.15 -19.90 -9.38
C LEU A 12 19.47 -20.25 -10.06
N SER A 13 19.49 -21.24 -10.96
CA SER A 13 20.73 -21.63 -11.65
C SER A 13 21.21 -20.61 -12.68
N ASP A 14 20.28 -19.90 -13.31
CA ASP A 14 20.54 -18.94 -14.40
C ASP A 14 19.79 -17.61 -14.21
N MET A 15 19.12 -17.44 -13.08
CA MET A 15 18.29 -16.27 -12.73
C MET A 15 17.15 -15.99 -13.71
N ALA A 16 16.78 -16.96 -14.56
CA ALA A 16 15.71 -16.81 -15.55
C ALA A 16 14.35 -16.70 -14.88
N PHE A 17 13.56 -15.69 -15.27
CA PHE A 17 12.16 -15.59 -14.88
C PHE A 17 11.30 -16.48 -15.77
N ILE A 18 10.53 -17.36 -15.14
CA ILE A 18 9.64 -18.33 -15.77
C ILE A 18 8.20 -17.93 -15.44
N PRO A 19 7.45 -17.36 -16.39
CA PRO A 19 6.04 -17.05 -16.18
C PRO A 19 5.21 -18.33 -16.00
N ASP A 20 4.10 -18.24 -15.28
CA ASP A 20 3.16 -19.32 -14.95
C ASP A 20 2.29 -19.81 -16.13
N THR A 21 2.83 -19.74 -17.35
CA THR A 21 2.11 -20.04 -18.58
C THR A 21 2.18 -21.53 -18.93
N PRO A 22 1.05 -22.25 -19.14
CA PRO A 22 1.03 -23.69 -19.44
C PRO A 22 1.82 -24.12 -20.68
N GLY A 23 1.95 -23.21 -21.66
CA GLY A 23 2.74 -23.44 -22.88
C GLY A 23 4.26 -23.34 -22.67
N ASN A 24 4.71 -22.78 -21.55
CA ASN A 24 6.13 -22.63 -21.27
C ASN A 24 6.74 -23.97 -20.83
N LYS A 25 7.79 -24.40 -21.53
CA LYS A 25 8.50 -25.64 -21.22
C LYS A 25 9.13 -25.58 -19.82
N ASP A 26 9.77 -24.47 -19.46
CA ASP A 26 10.41 -24.30 -18.16
C ASP A 26 9.38 -24.31 -17.02
N TRP A 27 8.16 -23.84 -17.29
CA TRP A 27 7.06 -23.93 -16.32
C TRP A 27 6.65 -25.37 -16.06
N ARG A 28 6.52 -26.20 -17.10
CA ARG A 28 6.22 -27.63 -16.95
C ARG A 28 7.33 -28.36 -16.20
N GLU A 29 8.58 -27.98 -16.43
CA GLU A 29 9.73 -28.54 -15.71
C GLU A 29 9.69 -28.18 -14.22
N TYR A 30 9.41 -26.92 -13.89
CA TYR A 30 9.15 -26.50 -12.51
C TYR A 30 8.01 -27.30 -11.85
N LYS A 31 6.88 -27.51 -12.56
CA LYS A 31 5.75 -28.30 -12.03
C LYS A 31 6.12 -29.76 -11.78
N LYS A 32 6.96 -30.35 -12.63
CA LYS A 32 7.51 -31.70 -12.40
C LYS A 32 8.41 -31.72 -11.17
N TRP A 33 9.31 -30.76 -11.04
CA TRP A 33 10.18 -30.61 -9.88
C TRP A 33 9.38 -30.48 -8.56
N LEU A 34 8.25 -29.75 -8.56
CA LEU A 34 7.33 -29.72 -7.42
C LEU A 34 6.71 -31.09 -7.12
N SER A 35 6.30 -31.85 -8.14
CA SER A 35 5.68 -33.17 -7.96
C SER A 35 6.61 -34.22 -7.36
N GLU A 36 7.92 -33.99 -7.45
CA GLU A 36 8.97 -34.81 -6.82
C GLU A 36 9.14 -34.48 -5.32
N GLY A 37 8.34 -33.55 -4.76
CA GLY A 37 8.36 -33.19 -3.35
C GLY A 37 9.30 -32.04 -3.00
N ASN A 38 9.80 -31.31 -3.99
CA ASN A 38 10.67 -30.17 -3.75
C ASN A 38 9.89 -28.87 -3.43
N THR A 39 10.51 -27.96 -2.68
CA THR A 39 9.90 -26.69 -2.24
C THR A 39 10.72 -25.50 -2.73
N PRO A 40 10.11 -24.51 -3.44
CA PRO A 40 10.80 -23.30 -3.87
C PRO A 40 11.03 -22.34 -2.71
N ASP A 41 12.02 -21.46 -2.86
CA ASP A 41 12.25 -20.37 -1.92
C ASP A 41 11.07 -19.38 -1.98
N PRO A 42 10.68 -18.76 -0.85
CA PRO A 42 9.62 -17.77 -0.82
C PRO A 42 9.99 -16.51 -1.60
N GLU A 43 9.00 -15.76 -2.09
CA GLU A 43 9.21 -14.51 -2.84
C GLU A 43 9.91 -13.45 -1.99
N TYR A 44 9.51 -13.35 -0.72
CA TYR A 44 10.05 -12.45 0.28
C TYR A 44 10.57 -13.22 1.48
N THR A 45 11.63 -12.71 2.08
CA THR A 45 12.08 -13.11 3.42
C THR A 45 11.11 -12.61 4.48
N GLN A 46 11.13 -13.22 5.67
CA GLN A 46 10.28 -12.77 6.79
C GLN A 46 10.52 -11.29 7.12
N THR A 47 11.78 -10.85 7.12
CA THR A 47 12.15 -9.46 7.39
C THR A 47 11.57 -8.49 6.36
N GLU A 48 11.53 -8.87 5.08
CA GLU A 48 10.91 -8.05 4.03
C GLU A 48 9.38 -7.97 4.19
N LEU A 49 8.73 -9.06 4.60
CA LEU A 49 7.29 -9.07 4.90
C LEU A 49 6.97 -8.17 6.10
N ASP A 50 7.77 -8.24 7.16
CA ASP A 50 7.60 -7.41 8.35
C ASP A 50 7.81 -5.93 8.02
N ALA A 51 8.79 -5.60 7.18
CA ALA A 51 9.03 -4.25 6.69
C ALA A 51 7.85 -3.73 5.83
N GLN A 52 7.30 -4.56 4.95
CA GLN A 52 6.10 -4.21 4.17
C GLN A 52 4.88 -4.01 5.08
N ALA A 53 4.68 -4.90 6.05
CA ALA A 53 3.58 -4.79 7.01
C ALA A 53 3.69 -3.51 7.83
N ALA A 54 4.89 -3.13 8.26
CA ALA A 54 5.15 -1.86 8.95
C ALA A 54 4.80 -0.65 8.07
N LYS A 55 5.17 -0.67 6.78
CA LYS A 55 4.85 0.40 5.83
C LYS A 55 3.35 0.51 5.55
N ILE A 56 2.66 -0.61 5.42
CA ILE A 56 1.21 -0.66 5.25
C ILE A 56 0.50 -0.17 6.52
N ALA A 57 0.98 -0.55 7.71
CA ALA A 57 0.44 -0.09 8.97
C ALA A 57 0.62 1.43 9.15
N GLU A 58 1.79 1.94 8.79
CA GLU A 58 2.09 3.38 8.77
C GLU A 58 1.17 4.14 7.81
N GLU A 59 0.97 3.65 6.59
CA GLU A 59 0.04 4.25 5.62
C GLU A 59 -1.42 4.18 6.07
N LYS A 60 -1.84 3.07 6.67
CA LYS A 60 -3.18 2.94 7.24
C LYS A 60 -3.41 3.92 8.38
N ALA A 61 -2.43 4.06 9.28
CA ALA A 61 -2.48 5.04 10.37
C ALA A 61 -2.55 6.47 9.80
N ARG A 62 -1.78 6.78 8.75
CA ARG A 62 -1.85 8.07 8.03
C ARG A 62 -3.24 8.33 7.44
N ARG A 63 -3.86 7.31 6.83
CA ARG A 63 -5.21 7.43 6.28
C ARG A 63 -6.28 7.63 7.36
N GLN A 64 -6.16 6.94 8.49
CA GLN A 64 -7.07 7.13 9.63
C GLN A 64 -6.94 8.53 10.24
N ASP A 65 -5.72 9.05 10.37
CA ASP A 65 -5.48 10.42 10.82
C ASP A 65 -6.08 11.44 9.84
N MET A 66 -5.95 11.20 8.53
CA MET A 66 -6.62 12.00 7.49
C MET A 66 -8.13 12.03 7.63
N ASP A 67 -8.76 10.86 7.73
CA ASP A 67 -10.22 10.74 7.85
C ASP A 67 -10.73 11.39 9.15
N THR A 68 -9.91 11.47 10.18
CA THR A 68 -10.24 12.16 11.45
C THR A 68 -10.17 13.68 11.32
N ILE A 69 -9.21 14.21 10.53
CA ILE A 69 -8.95 15.64 10.42
C ILE A 69 -9.78 16.29 9.31
N MET A 70 -10.09 15.56 8.23
CA MET A 70 -10.86 16.06 7.11
C MET A 70 -12.32 15.59 7.15
N PRO A 71 -13.30 16.51 7.25
CA PRO A 71 -14.69 16.16 7.01
C PRO A 71 -14.89 15.77 5.54
N ASP A 72 -15.89 14.93 5.26
CA ASP A 72 -16.33 14.69 3.89
C ASP A 72 -16.88 15.98 3.25
N TRP A 73 -17.02 15.96 1.92
CA TRP A 73 -17.45 17.13 1.15
C TRP A 73 -18.84 17.65 1.54
N ALA A 74 -19.78 16.76 1.88
CA ALA A 74 -21.13 17.16 2.28
C ALA A 74 -21.09 17.84 3.66
N THR A 75 -20.34 17.29 4.61
CA THR A 75 -20.10 17.88 5.93
C THR A 75 -19.37 19.22 5.80
N PHE A 76 -18.42 19.35 4.86
CA PHE A 76 -17.74 20.60 4.56
C PHE A 76 -18.71 21.66 4.05
N LEU A 77 -19.59 21.32 3.09
CA LEU A 77 -20.58 22.23 2.53
C LEU A 77 -21.58 22.68 3.59
N ALA A 78 -22.16 21.75 4.35
CA ALA A 78 -23.13 22.07 5.41
C ALA A 78 -22.54 23.04 6.45
N LYS A 79 -21.27 22.86 6.83
CA LYS A 79 -20.57 23.79 7.73
C LYS A 79 -20.34 25.17 7.12
N THR A 80 -20.18 25.26 5.79
CA THR A 80 -20.01 26.53 5.08
C THR A 80 -21.32 27.29 5.03
N ASP A 81 -22.42 26.60 4.73
CA ASP A 81 -23.75 27.20 4.69
C ASP A 81 -24.25 27.64 6.08
N ALA A 82 -23.73 27.02 7.14
CA ALA A 82 -24.05 27.37 8.53
C ALA A 82 -23.30 28.59 9.09
N VAL A 83 -22.40 29.23 8.32
CA VAL A 83 -21.66 30.42 8.76
C VAL A 83 -22.61 31.61 8.87
N GLN A 84 -22.75 32.19 10.06
CA GLN A 84 -23.65 33.32 10.29
C GLN A 84 -22.92 34.57 10.79
N ASN A 85 -21.76 34.41 11.43
CA ASN A 85 -21.04 35.52 12.04
C ASN A 85 -19.50 35.41 11.93
N ILE A 86 -18.81 36.48 12.33
CA ILE A 86 -17.35 36.58 12.23
C ILE A 86 -16.58 35.58 13.11
N SER A 87 -17.20 35.10 14.20
CA SER A 87 -16.64 34.04 15.04
C SER A 87 -16.64 32.70 14.31
N ASP A 88 -17.72 32.38 13.59
CA ASP A 88 -17.82 31.17 12.77
C ASP A 88 -16.74 31.18 11.67
N ILE A 89 -16.56 32.34 11.01
CA ILE A 89 -15.50 32.55 10.01
C ILE A 89 -14.11 32.29 10.61
N ARG A 90 -13.83 32.87 11.80
CA ARG A 90 -12.55 32.67 12.48
C ARG A 90 -12.30 31.19 12.81
N ASN A 91 -13.31 30.48 13.29
CA ASN A 91 -13.20 29.06 13.61
C ASN A 91 -12.96 28.23 12.33
N ARG A 92 -13.64 28.58 11.23
CA ARG A 92 -13.46 27.92 9.94
C ARG A 92 -12.06 28.10 9.37
N LEU A 93 -11.49 29.31 9.46
CA LEU A 93 -10.11 29.57 9.01
C LEU A 93 -9.10 28.76 9.82
N LYS A 94 -9.33 28.55 11.12
CA LYS A 94 -8.49 27.66 11.95
C LYS A 94 -8.60 26.20 11.53
N GLU A 95 -9.80 25.70 11.23
CA GLU A 95 -9.99 24.34 10.68
C GLU A 95 -9.23 24.16 9.37
N GLN A 96 -9.36 25.10 8.43
CA GLN A 96 -8.67 25.07 7.14
C GLN A 96 -7.15 25.17 7.29
N ALA A 97 -6.66 26.05 8.15
CA ALA A 97 -5.23 26.18 8.44
C ALA A 97 -4.64 24.90 9.03
N ARG A 98 -5.39 24.19 9.90
CA ARG A 98 -4.98 22.89 10.44
C ARG A 98 -4.85 21.84 9.35
N ILE A 99 -5.81 21.77 8.42
CA ILE A 99 -5.77 20.83 7.28
C ILE A 99 -4.57 21.13 6.39
N LEU A 100 -4.36 22.40 6.01
CA LEU A 100 -3.22 22.82 5.17
C LEU A 100 -1.87 22.55 5.85
N TYR A 101 -1.75 22.84 7.15
CA TYR A 101 -0.55 22.54 7.92
C TYR A 101 -0.24 21.05 7.92
N TRP A 102 -1.25 20.22 8.17
CA TRP A 102 -1.10 18.76 8.13
C TRP A 102 -0.67 18.29 6.73
N LEU A 103 -1.32 18.78 5.67
CA LEU A 103 -0.97 18.40 4.29
C LEU A 103 0.46 18.81 3.91
N ALA A 104 0.89 20.00 4.34
CA ALA A 104 2.24 20.49 4.08
C ALA A 104 3.31 19.68 4.83
N LYS A 105 3.05 19.33 6.10
CA LYS A 105 3.98 18.52 6.90
C LYS A 105 4.16 17.11 6.32
N ASN A 106 3.08 16.52 5.79
CA ASN A 106 3.08 15.13 5.35
C ASN A 106 3.32 14.93 3.84
N LYS A 107 3.43 16.00 3.03
CA LYS A 107 3.90 15.95 1.62
C LYS A 107 5.41 16.15 1.48
N ALA A 108 6.10 16.53 2.57
CA ALA A 108 7.52 16.85 2.57
C ALA A 108 8.42 15.64 2.86
N GLU A 109 7.83 14.46 3.06
CA GLU A 109 8.50 13.16 3.25
C GLU A 109 8.18 12.23 2.06
#